data_AF-A0A8H5C8P1-F1
#
_entry.id   AF-A0A8H5C8P1-F1
#
_cell.length_a   1.000
_cell.length_b   1.000
_cell.length_c   1.000
_cell.angle_alpha   90.00
_cell.angle_beta   90.00
_cell.angle_gamma   90.00
#
_symmetry.space_group_name_H-M   'P 1'
#
loop_
_entity.id
_entity.type
_entity.pdbx_description
1 polymer ?
#
loop_
_entity_poly.entity_id
_entity_poly.type
_entity_poly.pdbx_seq_one_letter_code
_entity_poly.pdbx_strand_id
1 'polypeptide(L)'
;MKLASFTVVSALALGAQAHFHLLYPAPRGEFVSAKEPDFCGGYPEATANRTAFPLSNGFFRIKQGHPDWAASVLISVKPDAKSFDDFKTSGNDVFLRYWANETQTGNFCVPLDVASMKIPGAVDGANVTIQVVLSGGDGQLYQCADLTLSDKVMLSADVQAACKNETDPTSGHGASSTSTAPGAASTGSSGNNGLGNLEHLPLLSALGAGVLGALVAVVSV
;
A
#
# COMPACT_ATOMS: atom_id res chain seq x y z
N MET A 1 24.70 -33.05 -41.76
CA MET A 1 24.54 -32.47 -40.41
C MET A 1 23.94 -31.09 -40.56
N LYS A 2 22.65 -30.90 -40.22
CA LYS A 2 22.00 -29.59 -40.19
C LYS A 2 21.72 -29.28 -38.72
N LEU A 3 22.43 -28.31 -38.15
CA LEU A 3 22.13 -27.78 -36.83
C LEU A 3 20.95 -26.81 -36.99
N ALA A 4 19.79 -27.17 -36.43
CA ALA A 4 18.66 -26.26 -36.31
C ALA A 4 18.78 -25.53 -34.96
N SER A 5 18.98 -24.22 -35.02
CA SER A 5 19.00 -23.34 -33.86
C SER A 5 17.65 -23.33 -33.15
N PHE A 6 17.63 -23.69 -31.88
CA PHE A 6 16.48 -23.50 -30.99
C PHE A 6 16.52 -22.09 -30.40
N THR A 7 15.55 -21.25 -30.75
CA THR A 7 15.33 -19.95 -30.11
C THR A 7 14.45 -20.16 -28.88
N VAL A 8 15.03 -20.07 -27.67
CA VAL A 8 14.29 -20.06 -26.41
C VAL A 8 13.81 -18.63 -26.16
N VAL A 9 12.49 -18.41 -26.17
CA VAL A 9 11.87 -17.14 -25.76
C VAL A 9 11.57 -17.22 -24.26
N SER A 10 12.41 -16.61 -23.42
CA SER A 10 12.11 -16.42 -22.00
C SER A 10 11.11 -15.27 -21.84
N ALA A 11 9.88 -15.58 -21.42
CA ALA A 11 8.93 -14.57 -20.97
C ALA A 11 9.32 -14.11 -19.56
N LEU A 12 9.84 -12.88 -19.43
CA LEU A 12 10.02 -12.23 -18.13
C LEU A 12 8.66 -11.65 -17.70
N ALA A 13 7.93 -12.40 -16.86
CA ALA A 13 6.79 -11.85 -16.13
C ALA A 13 7.32 -10.96 -14.99
N LEU A 14 7.40 -9.65 -15.24
CA LEU A 14 7.62 -8.66 -14.18
C LEU A 14 6.27 -8.42 -13.50
N GLY A 15 6.06 -9.01 -12.31
CA GLY A 15 4.90 -8.71 -11.46
C GLY A 15 4.95 -7.26 -10.99
N ALA A 16 3.87 -6.51 -11.20
CA ALA A 16 3.75 -5.14 -10.76
C ALA A 16 3.25 -5.12 -9.31
N GLN A 17 4.19 -5.20 -8.37
CA GLN A 17 3.86 -5.15 -6.94
C GLN A 17 3.18 -3.81 -6.58
N ALA A 18 2.06 -3.91 -5.87
CA ALA A 18 1.22 -2.79 -5.42
C ALA A 18 1.80 -2.08 -4.19
N HIS A 19 3.03 -1.57 -4.30
CA HIS A 19 3.78 -0.94 -3.21
C HIS A 19 3.02 0.21 -2.53
N PHE A 20 3.21 0.39 -1.23
CA PHE A 20 2.63 1.48 -0.47
C PHE A 20 3.69 2.25 0.31
N HIS A 21 3.33 3.39 0.89
CA HIS A 21 4.20 4.14 1.78
C HIS A 21 3.47 4.40 3.09
N LEU A 22 4.04 3.99 4.22
CA LEU A 22 3.54 4.38 5.54
C LEU A 22 3.94 5.84 5.83
N LEU A 23 2.94 6.72 5.94
CA LEU A 23 3.14 8.16 6.15
C LEU A 23 3.01 8.56 7.63
N TYR A 24 2.18 7.86 8.38
CA TYR A 24 2.00 8.03 9.82
C TYR A 24 1.48 6.72 10.43
N PRO A 25 1.92 6.31 11.64
CA PRO A 25 3.05 6.82 12.40
C PRO A 25 4.37 6.77 11.62
N ALA A 26 5.44 7.35 12.16
CA ALA A 26 6.72 7.37 11.44
C ALA A 26 7.18 5.92 11.13
N PRO A 27 7.51 5.59 9.86
CA PRO A 27 7.97 4.26 9.52
C PRO A 27 9.33 3.97 10.16
N ARG A 28 9.58 2.70 10.46
CA ARG A 28 10.82 2.21 11.07
C ARG A 28 12.07 2.57 10.27
N GLY A 29 11.95 2.65 8.96
CA GLY A 29 13.01 3.02 8.05
C GLY A 29 12.49 3.72 6.80
N GLU A 30 13.43 4.15 5.96
CA GLU A 30 13.10 4.75 4.67
C GLU A 30 12.39 3.74 3.76
N PHE A 31 11.48 4.23 2.92
CA PHE A 31 10.82 3.37 1.96
C PHE A 31 11.81 2.90 0.88
N VAL A 32 11.92 1.57 0.73
CA VAL A 32 12.66 0.92 -0.36
C VAL A 32 11.76 -0.16 -0.95
N SER A 33 11.17 0.12 -2.12
CA SER A 33 10.17 -0.76 -2.78
C SER A 33 10.62 -2.23 -2.84
N ALA A 34 11.85 -2.47 -3.30
CA ALA A 34 12.41 -3.82 -3.42
C ALA A 34 12.54 -4.60 -2.11
N LYS A 35 12.53 -3.92 -0.95
CA LYS A 35 12.60 -4.53 0.39
C LYS A 35 11.23 -4.62 1.06
N GLU A 36 10.19 -4.02 0.49
CA GLU A 36 8.85 -4.04 1.07
C GLU A 36 8.28 -5.46 1.27
N PRO A 37 8.62 -6.48 0.46
CA PRO A 37 8.24 -7.87 0.76
C PRO A 37 8.96 -8.48 1.98
N ASP A 38 10.06 -7.88 2.45
CA ASP A 38 10.80 -8.36 3.60
C ASP A 38 10.12 -7.90 4.91
N PHE A 39 10.43 -8.59 6.01
CA PHE A 39 9.94 -8.21 7.34
C PHE A 39 10.21 -6.72 7.63
N CYS A 40 9.13 -5.98 7.95
CA CYS A 40 9.17 -4.54 8.21
C CYS A 40 9.86 -3.71 7.11
N GLY A 41 9.75 -4.13 5.84
CA GLY A 41 10.38 -3.42 4.72
C GLY A 41 11.90 -3.57 4.67
N GLY A 42 12.43 -4.66 5.23
CA GLY A 42 13.86 -4.92 5.32
C GLY A 42 14.54 -4.22 6.51
N TYR A 43 13.77 -3.79 7.51
CA TYR A 43 14.26 -3.19 8.76
C TYR A 43 13.93 -4.11 9.95
N PRO A 44 14.74 -5.16 10.21
CA PRO A 44 14.42 -6.15 11.22
C PRO A 44 14.47 -5.60 12.64
N GLU A 45 15.39 -4.69 12.94
CA GLU A 45 15.56 -4.18 14.29
C GLU A 45 14.59 -3.04 14.61
N ALA A 46 13.89 -3.12 15.75
CA ALA A 46 13.04 -2.04 16.24
C ALA A 46 13.87 -0.80 16.60
N THR A 47 13.35 0.39 16.32
CA THR A 47 14.04 1.64 16.64
C THR A 47 13.80 2.08 18.09
N ALA A 48 14.74 2.85 18.63
CA ALA A 48 14.56 3.59 19.88
C ALA A 48 13.74 4.89 19.69
N ASN A 49 13.66 5.43 18.48
CA ASN A 49 12.90 6.63 18.13
C ASN A 49 11.44 6.27 17.85
N ARG A 50 10.68 6.03 18.91
CA ARG A 50 9.28 5.60 18.84
C ARG A 50 8.33 6.77 18.70
N THR A 51 7.29 6.59 17.89
CA THR A 51 6.18 7.55 17.85
C THR A 51 5.32 7.37 19.09
N ALA A 52 5.11 8.44 19.86
CA ALA A 52 4.11 8.44 20.92
C ALA A 52 2.72 8.32 20.29
N PHE A 53 1.95 7.30 20.66
CA PHE A 53 0.70 6.94 19.98
C PHE A 53 -0.44 6.79 20.99
N PRO A 54 -1.62 7.39 20.74
CA PRO A 54 -2.72 7.32 21.68
C PRO A 54 -3.32 5.92 21.72
N LEU A 55 -3.78 5.48 22.90
CA LEU A 55 -4.49 4.20 23.04
C LEU A 55 -5.83 4.16 22.29
N SER A 56 -6.50 5.31 22.15
CA SER A 56 -7.76 5.46 21.42
C SER A 56 -7.71 6.67 20.51
N ASN A 57 -8.57 6.70 19.49
CA ASN A 57 -8.61 7.78 18.49
C ASN A 57 -7.29 7.99 17.73
N GLY A 58 -6.45 6.95 17.64
CA GLY A 58 -5.30 6.93 16.77
C GLY A 58 -5.69 6.64 15.32
N PHE A 59 -4.73 6.73 14.42
CA PHE A 59 -4.88 6.31 13.03
C PHE A 59 -3.51 5.96 12.44
N PHE A 60 -3.52 5.25 11.33
CA PHE A 60 -2.38 5.20 10.43
C PHE A 60 -2.73 5.81 9.08
N ARG A 61 -1.72 6.30 8.37
CA ARG A 61 -1.84 6.83 7.02
C ARG A 61 -0.92 6.10 6.08
N ILE A 62 -1.45 5.73 4.94
CA ILE A 62 -0.67 5.19 3.84
C ILE A 62 -0.91 5.97 2.56
N LYS A 63 0.05 5.90 1.64
CA LYS A 63 -0.15 6.24 0.23
C LYS A 63 -0.08 4.96 -0.60
N GLN A 64 -1.10 4.73 -1.41
CA GLN A 64 -1.17 3.65 -2.40
C GLN A 64 -1.11 4.24 -3.82
N GLY A 65 -0.20 3.75 -4.65
CA GLY A 65 -0.12 4.03 -6.09
C GLY A 65 -0.79 2.99 -7.02
N HIS A 66 -1.39 1.92 -6.52
CA HIS A 66 -2.07 0.89 -7.31
C HIS A 66 -3.47 0.60 -6.76
N PRO A 67 -4.45 0.32 -7.64
CA PRO A 67 -5.82 -0.03 -7.23
C PRO A 67 -5.89 -1.46 -6.71
N ASP A 68 -7.07 -1.88 -6.29
CA ASP A 68 -7.42 -3.27 -5.97
C ASP A 68 -6.47 -3.92 -4.95
N TRP A 69 -6.35 -3.28 -3.78
CA TRP A 69 -5.52 -3.74 -2.68
C TRP A 69 -6.34 -4.04 -1.44
N ALA A 70 -5.77 -4.87 -0.57
CA ALA A 70 -6.29 -5.14 0.76
C ALA A 70 -5.20 -4.83 1.79
N ALA A 71 -5.58 -4.31 2.96
CA ALA A 71 -4.64 -4.17 4.06
C ALA A 71 -5.21 -4.58 5.41
N SER A 72 -4.32 -5.03 6.29
CA SER A 72 -4.56 -5.26 7.71
C SER A 72 -3.43 -4.64 8.54
N VAL A 73 -3.63 -4.57 9.85
CA VAL A 73 -2.58 -4.11 10.79
C VAL A 73 -2.40 -5.16 11.86
N LEU A 74 -1.18 -5.68 11.96
CA LEU A 74 -0.74 -6.54 13.05
C LEU A 74 -0.06 -5.71 14.12
N ILE A 75 -0.07 -6.19 15.36
CA ILE A 75 0.65 -5.57 16.48
C ILE A 75 1.47 -6.61 17.25
N SER A 76 2.72 -6.26 17.54
CA SER A 76 3.55 -6.95 18.51
C SER A 76 3.65 -6.11 19.77
N VAL A 77 3.35 -6.73 20.92
CA VAL A 77 3.57 -6.14 22.25
C VAL A 77 4.97 -6.42 22.80
N LYS A 78 5.85 -7.02 21.98
CA LYS A 78 7.27 -7.14 22.31
C LYS A 78 7.97 -5.82 21.96
N PRO A 79 8.78 -5.25 22.87
CA PRO A 79 9.49 -4.01 22.58
C PRO A 79 10.51 -4.17 21.44
N ASP A 80 11.04 -5.36 21.20
CA ASP A 80 12.10 -5.66 20.22
C ASP A 80 11.62 -6.58 19.08
N ALA A 81 10.42 -6.31 18.55
CA ALA A 81 9.85 -7.09 17.45
C ALA A 81 10.76 -7.11 16.20
N LYS A 82 11.27 -8.30 15.86
CA LYS A 82 12.30 -8.53 14.83
C LYS A 82 11.99 -9.62 13.83
N SER A 83 10.83 -10.27 13.98
CA SER A 83 10.36 -11.33 13.10
C SER A 83 8.84 -11.36 13.01
N PHE A 84 8.30 -12.01 11.98
CA PHE A 84 6.85 -12.19 11.83
C PHE A 84 6.22 -12.94 13.01
N ASP A 85 6.95 -13.86 13.65
CA ASP A 85 6.47 -14.60 14.82
C ASP A 85 6.27 -13.72 16.06
N ASP A 86 6.91 -12.54 16.11
CA ASP A 86 6.69 -11.58 17.20
C ASP A 86 5.30 -10.96 17.16
N PHE A 87 4.59 -11.06 16.04
CA PHE A 87 3.22 -10.59 15.85
C PHE A 87 2.18 -11.68 16.07
N LYS A 88 2.59 -12.85 16.61
CA LYS A 88 1.72 -14.00 16.87
C LYS A 88 1.55 -14.27 18.36
N THR A 89 0.35 -14.71 18.73
CA THR A 89 0.05 -15.30 20.05
C THR A 89 -0.54 -16.68 19.84
N SER A 90 0.08 -17.71 20.44
CA SER A 90 -0.32 -19.11 20.27
C SER A 90 -0.43 -19.54 18.80
N GLY A 91 0.48 -19.04 17.96
CA GLY A 91 0.53 -19.32 16.51
C GLY A 91 -0.40 -18.49 15.63
N ASN A 92 -1.28 -17.66 16.22
CA ASN A 92 -2.22 -16.83 15.47
C ASN A 92 -1.77 -15.37 15.43
N ASP A 93 -1.99 -14.69 14.31
CA ASP A 93 -1.67 -13.26 14.17
C ASP A 93 -2.51 -12.40 15.13
N VAL A 94 -1.86 -11.40 15.74
CA VAL A 94 -2.50 -10.44 16.62
C VAL A 94 -2.90 -9.20 15.81
N PHE A 95 -4.16 -9.17 15.39
CA PHE A 95 -4.70 -8.06 14.62
C PHE A 95 -5.05 -6.87 15.50
N LEU A 96 -4.47 -5.72 15.17
CA LEU A 96 -4.96 -4.41 15.62
C LEU A 96 -6.07 -3.89 14.71
N ARG A 97 -6.04 -4.27 13.43
CA ARG A 97 -7.12 -4.04 12.46
C ARG A 97 -7.17 -5.19 11.46
N TYR A 98 -8.36 -5.71 11.23
CA TYR A 98 -8.60 -6.77 10.26
C TYR A 98 -8.53 -6.27 8.81
N TRP A 99 -8.47 -7.21 7.88
CA TRP A 99 -8.43 -6.95 6.45
C TRP A 99 -9.60 -6.12 5.95
N ALA A 100 -9.30 -5.11 5.14
CA ALA A 100 -10.27 -4.35 4.36
C ALA A 100 -9.74 -4.15 2.94
N ASN A 101 -10.64 -4.14 1.95
CA ASN A 101 -10.32 -3.95 0.54
C ASN A 101 -10.59 -2.51 0.10
N GLU A 102 -9.85 -2.05 -0.88
CA GLU A 102 -10.00 -0.74 -1.52
C GLU A 102 -9.66 -0.88 -3.01
N THR A 103 -10.51 -0.32 -3.87
CA THR A 103 -10.32 -0.39 -5.33
C THR A 103 -9.59 0.83 -5.86
N GLN A 104 -9.46 1.90 -5.07
CA GLN A 104 -8.87 3.16 -5.48
C GLN A 104 -7.39 3.29 -5.05
N THR A 105 -6.66 4.12 -5.78
CA THR A 105 -5.33 4.60 -5.36
C THR A 105 -5.48 5.87 -4.52
N GLY A 106 -4.43 6.29 -3.82
CA GLY A 106 -4.38 7.59 -3.16
C GLY A 106 -3.84 7.58 -1.73
N ASN A 107 -4.16 8.63 -0.96
CA ASN A 107 -3.84 8.71 0.45
C ASN A 107 -5.02 8.19 1.28
N PHE A 108 -4.74 7.28 2.21
CA PHE A 108 -5.74 6.69 3.08
C PHE A 108 -5.36 6.96 4.52
N CYS A 109 -6.30 7.50 5.28
CA CYS A 109 -6.22 7.60 6.73
C CYS A 109 -7.24 6.65 7.37
N VAL A 110 -6.73 5.74 8.18
CA VAL A 110 -7.50 4.62 8.71
C VAL A 110 -7.42 4.62 10.24
N PRO A 111 -8.56 4.74 10.95
CA PRO A 111 -8.57 4.77 12.41
C PRO A 111 -7.99 3.50 13.05
N LEU A 112 -7.23 3.66 14.13
CA LEU A 112 -6.73 2.59 14.98
C LEU A 112 -7.07 2.90 16.43
N ASP A 113 -7.87 2.02 17.04
CA ASP A 113 -8.23 2.11 18.45
C ASP A 113 -7.68 0.89 19.18
N VAL A 114 -6.49 1.05 19.76
CA VAL A 114 -5.76 -0.02 20.45
C VAL A 114 -6.53 -0.49 21.67
N ALA A 115 -7.11 0.43 22.44
CA ALA A 115 -7.87 0.11 23.63
C ALA A 115 -9.10 -0.75 23.32
N SER A 116 -9.80 -0.46 22.21
CA SER A 116 -10.99 -1.23 21.80
C SER A 116 -10.69 -2.70 21.52
N MET A 117 -9.47 -3.01 21.07
CA MET A 117 -9.07 -4.37 20.70
C MET A 117 -8.72 -5.24 21.92
N LYS A 118 -8.54 -4.64 23.11
CA LYS A 118 -8.26 -5.34 24.38
C LYS A 118 -7.09 -6.33 24.30
N ILE A 119 -6.05 -5.95 23.55
CA ILE A 119 -4.87 -6.80 23.31
C ILE A 119 -4.02 -6.84 24.59
N PRO A 120 -3.76 -8.02 25.19
CA PRO A 120 -2.94 -8.12 26.39
C PRO A 120 -1.55 -7.52 26.18
N GLY A 121 -1.13 -6.62 27.09
CA GLY A 121 0.15 -5.92 27.01
C GLY A 121 0.14 -4.62 26.20
N ALA A 122 -0.92 -4.33 25.44
CA ALA A 122 -1.08 -3.05 24.74
C ALA A 122 -1.72 -2.00 25.68
N VAL A 123 -0.94 -1.55 26.67
CA VAL A 123 -1.37 -0.63 27.74
C VAL A 123 -0.55 0.67 27.72
N ASP A 124 -0.94 1.67 28.55
CA ASP A 124 -0.18 2.93 28.69
C ASP A 124 1.30 2.63 29.05
N GLY A 125 2.21 3.32 28.37
CA GLY A 125 3.66 3.16 28.50
C GLY A 125 4.25 1.96 27.74
N ALA A 126 3.43 1.08 27.14
CA ALA A 126 3.94 -0.08 26.42
C ALA A 126 4.64 0.32 25.12
N ASN A 127 5.83 -0.26 24.91
CA ASN A 127 6.51 -0.21 23.63
C ASN A 127 6.00 -1.35 22.74
N VAL A 128 5.41 -0.99 21.61
CA VAL A 128 4.82 -1.92 20.66
C VAL A 128 5.34 -1.63 19.25
N THR A 129 5.18 -2.59 18.35
CA THR A 129 5.38 -2.37 16.92
C THR A 129 4.09 -2.71 16.21
N ILE A 130 3.62 -1.83 15.32
CA ILE A 130 2.57 -2.17 14.37
C ILE A 130 3.22 -2.51 13.02
N GLN A 131 2.67 -3.51 12.34
CA GLN A 131 3.04 -3.86 10.97
C GLN A 131 1.80 -3.71 10.10
N VAL A 132 1.85 -2.77 9.16
CA VAL A 132 0.85 -2.67 8.10
C VAL A 132 1.20 -3.74 7.08
N VAL A 133 0.23 -4.62 6.82
CA VAL A 133 0.34 -5.69 5.82
C VAL A 133 -0.58 -5.32 4.67
N LEU A 134 -0.03 -5.18 3.47
CA LEU A 134 -0.81 -4.91 2.26
C LEU A 134 -0.65 -6.05 1.26
N SER A 135 -1.72 -6.37 0.53
CA SER A 135 -1.73 -7.35 -0.55
C SER A 135 -2.43 -6.76 -1.76
N GLY A 136 -1.81 -6.82 -2.94
CA GLY A 136 -2.37 -6.31 -4.20
C GLY A 136 -2.23 -7.27 -5.39
N GLY A 137 -2.24 -8.58 -5.13
CA GLY A 137 -2.23 -9.63 -6.17
C GLY A 137 -0.91 -10.38 -6.32
N ASP A 138 0.21 -9.76 -5.94
CA ASP A 138 1.55 -10.25 -6.30
C ASP A 138 2.37 -10.73 -5.09
N GLY A 139 1.79 -10.68 -3.89
CA GLY A 139 2.47 -10.94 -2.64
C GLY A 139 2.00 -10.00 -1.53
N GLN A 140 2.53 -10.22 -0.33
CA GLN A 140 2.33 -9.33 0.80
C GLN A 140 3.51 -8.37 0.92
N LEU A 141 3.19 -7.13 1.27
CA LEU A 141 4.10 -6.02 1.45
C LEU A 141 3.97 -5.51 2.88
N TYR A 142 5.08 -5.11 3.48
CA TYR A 142 5.18 -4.85 4.90
C TYR A 142 5.91 -3.54 5.19
N GLN A 143 5.31 -2.70 6.03
CA GLN A 143 5.99 -1.59 6.67
C GLN A 143 5.61 -1.53 8.15
N CYS A 144 6.59 -1.23 8.99
CA CYS A 144 6.41 -1.17 10.42
C CYS A 144 6.54 0.25 10.96
N ALA A 145 5.85 0.51 12.06
CA ALA A 145 6.10 1.67 12.91
C ALA A 145 6.26 1.22 14.36
N ASP A 146 7.30 1.76 15.01
CA ASP A 146 7.57 1.50 16.42
C ASP A 146 6.94 2.59 17.27
N LEU A 147 6.15 2.17 18.27
CA LEU A 147 5.29 3.03 19.04
C LEU A 147 5.58 2.92 20.53
N THR A 148 5.27 4.00 21.25
CA THR A 148 5.06 3.99 22.70
C THR A 148 3.62 4.41 22.94
N LEU A 149 2.81 3.50 23.45
CA LEU A 149 1.38 3.73 23.69
C LEU A 149 1.19 4.67 24.88
N SER A 150 0.23 5.59 24.79
CA SER A 150 -0.14 6.38 25.95
C SER A 150 -1.61 6.80 25.99
N ASP A 151 -2.17 6.91 27.19
CA ASP A 151 -3.50 7.48 27.45
C ASP A 151 -3.53 9.02 27.45
N LYS A 152 -2.36 9.66 27.61
CA LYS A 152 -2.22 11.13 27.71
C LYS A 152 -1.85 11.79 26.39
N VAL A 153 -1.42 11.01 25.40
CA VAL A 153 -1.04 11.55 24.09
C VAL A 153 -2.28 12.04 23.37
N MET A 154 -2.26 13.31 22.98
CA MET A 154 -3.17 13.86 22.00
C MET A 154 -2.36 14.16 20.74
N LEU A 155 -2.84 13.67 19.60
CA LEU A 155 -2.21 13.97 18.32
C LEU A 155 -2.25 15.49 18.08
N SER A 156 -1.16 16.06 17.58
CA SER A 156 -1.13 17.49 17.28
C SER A 156 -2.17 17.85 16.21
N ALA A 157 -2.60 19.11 16.18
CA ALA A 157 -3.55 19.58 15.17
C ALA A 157 -3.05 19.32 13.74
N ASP A 158 -1.75 19.45 13.49
CA ASP A 158 -1.16 19.18 12.17
C ASP A 158 -1.23 17.70 11.79
N VAL A 159 -0.95 16.79 12.74
CA VAL A 159 -1.06 15.34 12.51
C VAL A 159 -2.51 14.97 12.21
N GLN A 160 -3.46 15.49 13.00
CA GLN A 160 -4.89 15.27 12.77
C GLN A 160 -5.35 15.87 11.43
N ALA A 161 -4.95 17.09 11.10
CA ALA A 161 -5.33 17.75 9.84
C ALA A 161 -4.80 17.01 8.61
N ALA A 162 -3.67 16.30 8.76
CA ALA A 162 -3.10 15.52 7.68
C ALA A 162 -3.76 14.13 7.50
N CYS A 163 -4.60 13.68 8.44
CA CYS A 163 -5.47 12.51 8.28
C CYS A 163 -6.63 12.81 7.34
N LYS A 164 -6.40 12.60 6.03
CA LYS A 164 -7.41 12.77 4.99
C LYS A 164 -7.38 11.60 4.02
N ASN A 165 -8.56 11.18 3.59
CA ASN A 165 -8.72 10.26 2.46
C ASN A 165 -8.78 11.07 1.17
N GLU A 166 -7.89 10.76 0.23
CA GLU A 166 -7.79 11.40 -1.07
C GLU A 166 -7.57 10.32 -2.10
N THR A 167 -8.61 9.99 -2.88
CA THR A 167 -8.55 8.93 -3.89
C THR A 167 -8.23 9.49 -5.27
N ASP A 168 -7.37 8.81 -6.02
CA ASP A 168 -7.13 9.07 -7.44
C ASP A 168 -7.62 7.87 -8.27
N PRO A 169 -8.71 8.00 -9.04
CA PRO A 169 -9.24 6.92 -9.87
C PRO A 169 -8.39 6.60 -11.10
N THR A 170 -7.34 7.38 -11.41
CA THR A 170 -6.64 7.34 -12.71
C THR A 170 -5.19 6.85 -12.69
N SER A 171 -4.59 6.62 -11.52
CA SER A 171 -3.17 6.28 -11.43
C SER A 171 -2.91 4.77 -11.42
N GLY A 172 -3.26 4.07 -12.51
CA GLY A 172 -2.56 2.83 -12.88
C GLY A 172 -1.33 3.22 -13.70
N HIS A 173 -0.11 2.92 -13.24
CA HIS A 173 1.11 3.24 -13.99
C HIS A 173 1.21 2.39 -15.28
N GLY A 174 0.54 2.83 -16.34
CA GLY A 174 0.74 2.39 -17.71
C GLY A 174 1.73 3.30 -18.43
N ALA A 175 2.84 2.72 -18.89
CA ALA A 175 3.75 3.15 -19.95
C ALA A 175 4.13 4.65 -20.07
N SER A 176 5.44 4.91 -19.94
CA SER A 176 6.17 6.10 -20.37
C SER A 176 5.49 6.89 -21.51
N SER A 177 4.90 8.03 -21.19
CA SER A 177 4.41 8.99 -22.18
C SER A 177 5.58 9.82 -22.71
N THR A 178 6.02 9.52 -23.92
CA THR A 178 6.97 10.33 -24.68
C THR A 178 6.40 11.74 -24.82
N SER A 179 7.12 12.72 -24.28
CA SER A 179 6.74 14.13 -24.31
C SER A 179 6.92 14.70 -25.72
N THR A 180 5.84 15.22 -26.30
CA THR A 180 5.90 16.18 -27.41
C THR A 180 5.21 17.47 -26.99
N ALA A 181 6.00 18.52 -26.80
CA ALA A 181 5.53 19.89 -26.60
C ALA A 181 4.86 20.43 -27.88
N PRO A 182 3.95 21.41 -27.75
CA PRO A 182 4.33 22.75 -28.23
C PRO A 182 3.76 23.94 -27.42
N GLY A 183 4.60 24.98 -27.29
CA GLY A 183 4.27 26.39 -27.61
C GLY A 183 3.28 27.20 -26.75
N ALA A 184 3.83 28.19 -26.04
CA ALA A 184 3.24 29.42 -25.46
C ALA A 184 2.22 30.17 -26.37
N ALA A 185 1.32 31.08 -25.95
CA ALA A 185 0.89 31.71 -24.69
C ALA A 185 -0.40 32.53 -24.99
N SER A 186 -1.25 32.83 -23.99
CA SER A 186 -1.76 34.19 -23.66
C SER A 186 -3.00 34.20 -22.74
N THR A 187 -2.83 34.81 -21.56
CA THR A 187 -3.74 35.66 -20.75
C THR A 187 -5.26 35.67 -20.99
N GLY A 188 -6.02 35.47 -19.89
CA GLY A 188 -6.97 36.49 -19.40
C GLY A 188 -8.45 36.12 -19.25
N SER A 189 -8.91 36.20 -17.99
CA SER A 189 -10.23 36.69 -17.52
C SER A 189 -11.26 35.69 -16.98
N SER A 190 -11.72 36.07 -15.79
CA SER A 190 -12.82 35.58 -14.97
C SER A 190 -14.17 35.50 -15.71
N GLY A 191 -15.00 34.54 -15.31
CA GLY A 191 -16.41 34.45 -15.69
C GLY A 191 -17.15 33.40 -14.87
N ASN A 192 -18.05 33.88 -14.02
CA ASN A 192 -18.99 33.12 -13.20
C ASN A 192 -20.17 32.58 -14.04
N ASN A 193 -20.94 31.64 -13.47
CA ASN A 193 -22.16 30.98 -13.99
C ASN A 193 -21.86 29.74 -14.84
N GLY A 194 -22.52 28.59 -14.72
CA GLY A 194 -23.74 28.21 -14.02
C GLY A 194 -24.33 27.02 -14.80
N LEU A 195 -24.76 25.99 -14.07
CA LEU A 195 -25.77 24.97 -14.41
C LEU A 195 -25.89 24.47 -15.87
N GLY A 196 -25.60 23.18 -16.07
CA GLY A 196 -25.99 22.45 -17.26
C GLY A 196 -25.94 20.94 -17.03
N ASN A 197 -27.13 20.37 -16.79
CA ASN A 197 -27.43 18.94 -16.88
C ASN A 197 -26.80 18.34 -18.16
N LEU A 198 -26.07 17.23 -18.04
CA LEU A 198 -25.72 16.41 -19.21
C LEU A 198 -26.14 14.97 -18.98
N GLU A 199 -27.00 14.52 -19.87
CA GLU A 199 -27.66 13.23 -19.86
C GLU A 199 -26.71 12.08 -20.19
N HIS A 200 -27.10 10.92 -19.68
CA HIS A 200 -26.67 9.57 -20.03
C HIS A 200 -26.52 9.35 -21.54
N LEU A 201 -25.45 8.64 -21.95
CA LEU A 201 -25.53 7.36 -22.69
C LEU A 201 -24.11 6.72 -22.81
N PRO A 202 -24.00 5.38 -22.80
CA PRO A 202 -22.73 4.66 -22.72
C PRO A 202 -22.16 4.36 -24.12
N LEU A 203 -20.86 4.57 -24.31
CA LEU A 203 -20.14 4.11 -25.50
C LEU A 203 -19.38 2.82 -25.17
N LEU A 204 -19.79 1.76 -25.86
CA LEU A 204 -19.14 0.45 -25.90
C LEU A 204 -17.66 0.59 -26.31
N SER A 205 -16.75 0.01 -25.54
CA SER A 205 -15.42 -0.39 -25.99
C SER A 205 -15.30 -1.91 -25.96
N ALA A 206 -15.56 -2.52 -27.12
CA ALA A 206 -15.15 -3.88 -27.41
C ALA A 206 -13.66 -3.88 -27.76
N LEU A 207 -12.82 -4.49 -26.92
CA LEU A 207 -11.44 -4.84 -27.27
C LEU A 207 -11.30 -6.36 -27.19
N GLY A 208 -11.21 -6.96 -28.37
CA GLY A 208 -11.07 -8.40 -28.55
C GLY A 208 -9.72 -8.90 -28.07
N ALA A 209 -9.75 -9.90 -27.19
CA ALA A 209 -8.60 -10.74 -26.88
C ALA A 209 -8.49 -11.84 -27.94
N GLY A 210 -7.63 -11.64 -28.94
CA GLY A 210 -7.16 -12.68 -29.84
C GLY A 210 -5.84 -13.25 -29.34
N VAL A 211 -5.88 -14.29 -28.51
CA VAL A 211 -4.68 -15.06 -28.14
C VAL A 211 -4.51 -16.18 -29.17
N LEU A 212 -3.51 -16.02 -30.05
CA LEU A 212 -3.05 -17.07 -30.96
C LEU A 212 -2.37 -18.17 -30.13
N GLY A 213 -3.00 -19.35 -30.06
CA GLY A 213 -2.43 -20.55 -29.45
C GLY A 213 -1.24 -21.08 -30.23
N ALA A 214 -0.16 -21.38 -29.51
CA ALA A 214 1.06 -21.97 -30.03
C ALA A 214 0.86 -23.41 -30.53
N LEU A 215 1.33 -23.69 -31.74
CA LEU A 215 1.45 -25.02 -32.32
C LEU A 215 2.59 -25.79 -31.62
N VAL A 216 2.24 -26.92 -31.00
CA VAL A 216 3.18 -27.91 -30.47
C VAL A 216 3.69 -28.77 -31.62
N ALA A 217 4.98 -28.67 -31.95
CA ALA A 217 5.65 -29.64 -32.80
C ALA A 217 6.17 -30.80 -31.93
N VAL A 218 5.48 -31.93 -31.98
CA VAL A 218 5.98 -33.23 -31.50
C VAL A 218 6.90 -33.80 -32.57
N VAL A 219 8.15 -34.11 -32.24
CA VAL A 219 8.97 -35.01 -33.05
C VAL A 219 9.49 -36.13 -32.16
N SER A 220 9.02 -37.34 -32.46
CA SER A 220 9.52 -38.62 -31.96
C SER A 220 10.31 -39.30 -33.08
N VAL A 221 11.37 -40.00 -32.66
CA VAL A 221 12.26 -40.95 -33.35
C VAL A 221 13.33 -40.34 -34.26
#